data_AF-A0A151GB34-F1
#
_entry.id   AF-A0A151GB34-F1
#
_cell.length_a   1.000
_cell.length_b   1.000
_cell.length_c   1.000
_cell.angle_alpha   90.00
_cell.angle_beta   90.00
_cell.angle_gamma   90.00
#
_symmetry.space_group_name_H-M   'P 1'
#
loop_
_entity.id
_entity.type
_entity.pdbx_description
1 polymer ?
#
loop_
_entity_poly.entity_id
_entity_poly.type
_entity_poly.pdbx_seq_one_letter_code
_entity_poly.pdbx_strand_id
1 'polypeptide(L)'
;MKVLTLNFLTCAVKACKSSTDSYPLHPKDAELVEDDIEVNMDLLVNVLPRLDWTALRMTSSELGFPSLPEQPPTQEQLKSDEKLMQDLHHLLLKTQISEGKLVCGNCGHEYHIKEGIANFLLPSHLV
;
A
#
# COMPACT_ATOMS: atom_id res chain seq x y z
N MET A 1 -4.67 5.83 -6.58
CA MET A 1 -3.42 5.63 -5.79
C MET A 1 -3.12 4.14 -5.68
N LYS A 2 -1.96 3.70 -6.20
CA LYS A 2 -1.58 2.28 -6.27
C LYS A 2 -1.47 1.65 -4.87
N VAL A 3 -1.82 0.38 -4.75
CA VAL A 3 -1.63 -0.37 -3.48
C VAL A 3 -0.16 -0.41 -3.08
N LEU A 4 0.75 -0.52 -4.05
CA LEU A 4 2.20 -0.42 -3.79
C LEU A 4 2.57 0.84 -2.99
N THR A 5 1.91 1.96 -3.26
CA THR A 5 2.19 3.25 -2.60
C THR A 5 1.89 3.19 -1.10
N LEU A 6 0.87 2.45 -0.67
CA LEU A 6 0.53 2.29 0.75
C LEU A 6 1.68 1.73 1.57
N ASN A 7 2.52 0.90 0.96
CA ASN A 7 3.63 0.26 1.63
C ASN A 7 4.80 1.22 1.93
N PHE A 8 4.75 2.46 1.45
CA PHE A 8 5.80 3.46 1.67
C PHE A 8 5.29 4.78 2.26
N LEU A 9 3.97 4.91 2.48
CA LEU A 9 3.36 6.12 3.02
C LEU A 9 3.17 6.03 4.54
N THR A 10 3.67 7.04 5.24
CA THR A 10 3.49 7.21 6.69
C THR A 10 2.69 8.48 6.99
N CYS A 11 2.22 8.63 8.23
CA CYS A 11 1.54 9.85 8.66
C CYS A 11 2.44 11.10 8.52
N ALA A 12 1.92 12.15 7.88
CA ALA A 12 2.63 13.42 7.72
C ALA A 12 2.59 14.31 8.98
N VAL A 13 1.70 14.05 9.94
CA VAL A 13 1.59 14.85 11.18
C VAL A 13 2.91 14.79 11.95
N LYS A 14 3.48 15.95 12.30
CA LYS A 14 4.83 16.05 12.90
C LYS A 14 4.99 15.19 14.15
N ALA A 15 3.99 15.19 15.02
CA ALA A 15 3.99 14.43 16.27
C ALA A 15 4.02 12.90 16.05
N CYS A 16 3.72 12.42 14.84
CA CYS A 16 3.74 11.00 14.48
C CYS A 16 5.11 10.50 14.03
N LYS A 17 6.08 11.39 13.73
CA LYS A 17 7.38 10.99 13.14
C LYS A 17 8.18 10.00 13.98
N SER A 18 8.02 10.01 15.29
CA SER A 18 8.69 9.10 16.22
C SER A 18 7.86 7.88 16.61
N SER A 19 6.61 7.80 16.16
CA SER A 19 5.71 6.69 16.48
C SER A 19 5.77 5.63 15.38
N THR A 20 6.00 4.38 15.76
CA THR A 20 5.91 3.23 14.84
C THR A 20 4.49 3.03 14.33
N ASP A 21 3.48 3.40 15.13
CA ASP A 21 2.06 3.25 14.80
C ASP A 21 1.58 4.27 13.75
N SER A 22 2.48 5.15 13.29
CA SER A 22 2.24 6.07 12.19
C SER A 22 2.36 5.42 10.81
N TYR A 23 2.77 4.16 10.76
CA TYR A 23 2.87 3.31 9.59
C TYR A 23 2.40 1.87 9.91
N PRO A 24 1.67 1.20 8.99
CA PRO A 24 1.10 1.76 7.76
C PRO A 24 -0.08 2.70 8.05
N LEU A 25 -0.48 3.47 7.04
CA LEU A 25 -1.79 4.13 7.07
C LEU A 25 -2.86 3.13 6.62
N HIS A 26 -3.99 3.13 7.32
CA HIS A 26 -5.05 2.14 7.14
C HIS A 26 -6.11 2.62 6.13
N PRO A 27 -6.27 1.97 4.97
CA PRO A 27 -7.34 2.31 4.05
C PRO A 27 -8.72 2.02 4.66
N LYS A 28 -9.67 2.94 4.44
CA LYS A 28 -11.08 2.83 4.82
C LYS A 28 -11.97 3.37 3.71
N ASP A 29 -13.16 2.79 3.60
CA ASP A 29 -14.19 3.18 2.64
C ASP A 29 -13.63 3.27 1.20
N ALA A 30 -12.73 2.35 0.86
CA ALA A 30 -11.95 2.40 -0.37
C ALA A 30 -12.72 1.81 -1.54
N GLU A 31 -12.86 2.59 -2.60
CA GLU A 31 -13.27 2.12 -3.93
C GLU A 31 -12.01 1.77 -4.73
N LEU A 32 -11.97 0.55 -5.27
CA LEU A 32 -10.84 0.06 -6.03
C LEU A 32 -11.13 0.07 -7.53
N VAL A 33 -10.12 0.46 -8.30
CA VAL A 33 -10.11 0.33 -9.75
C VAL A 33 -8.81 -0.34 -10.20
N GLU A 34 -8.86 -0.94 -11.38
CA GLU A 34 -7.71 -1.61 -11.99
C GLU A 34 -7.27 -0.87 -13.24
N ASP A 35 -5.96 -0.68 -13.39
CA ASP A 35 -5.36 -0.22 -14.63
C ASP A 35 -4.74 -1.39 -15.39
N ASP A 36 -4.78 -1.32 -16.71
CA ASP A 36 -4.02 -2.25 -17.53
C ASP A 36 -2.57 -1.77 -17.68
N ILE A 37 -1.67 -2.47 -17.00
CA ILE A 37 -0.24 -2.18 -16.96
C ILE A 37 0.49 -3.47 -17.28
N GLU A 38 1.39 -3.42 -18.25
CA GLU A 38 2.24 -4.56 -18.59
C GLU A 38 3.13 -4.94 -17.40
N VAL A 39 3.37 -6.25 -17.27
CA VAL A 39 4.23 -6.78 -16.22
C VAL A 39 5.65 -6.27 -16.40
N ASN A 40 6.19 -5.68 -15.33
CA ASN A 40 7.61 -5.36 -15.24
C ASN A 40 8.26 -6.23 -14.16
N MET A 41 8.84 -7.37 -14.59
CA MET A 41 9.44 -8.35 -13.70
C MET A 41 10.61 -7.77 -12.90
N ASP A 42 11.46 -6.96 -13.55
CA ASP A 42 12.61 -6.35 -12.87
C ASP A 42 12.18 -5.39 -11.76
N LEU A 43 11.13 -4.60 -11.99
CA LEU A 43 10.57 -3.73 -10.95
C LEU A 43 10.06 -4.56 -9.76
N LEU A 44 9.29 -5.61 -10.01
CA LEU A 44 8.71 -6.45 -8.94
C LEU A 44 9.79 -7.17 -8.13
N VAL A 45 10.78 -7.76 -8.81
CA VAL A 45 11.91 -8.42 -8.15
C VAL A 45 12.70 -7.42 -7.29
N ASN A 46 12.95 -6.21 -7.81
CA ASN A 46 13.75 -5.21 -7.11
C ASN A 46 13.01 -4.51 -5.98
N VAL A 47 11.68 -4.38 -6.07
CA VAL A 47 10.86 -3.77 -5.01
C VAL A 47 10.55 -4.75 -3.89
N LEU A 48 10.40 -6.05 -4.18
CA LEU A 48 10.09 -7.10 -3.21
C LEU A 48 10.89 -7.01 -1.89
N PRO A 49 12.24 -6.89 -1.88
CA PRO A 49 13.01 -6.80 -0.64
C PRO A 49 12.84 -5.47 0.13
N ARG A 50 12.20 -4.47 -0.48
CA ARG A 50 11.91 -3.17 0.15
C ARG A 50 10.52 -3.11 0.74
N LEU A 51 9.68 -4.11 0.44
CA LEU A 51 8.33 -4.14 0.96
C LEU A 51 8.35 -4.50 2.45
N ASP A 52 7.62 -3.75 3.25
CA ASP A 52 7.18 -4.27 4.55
C ASP A 52 6.05 -5.25 4.29
N TRP A 53 6.39 -6.54 4.27
CA TRP A 53 5.42 -7.59 3.98
C TRP A 53 4.28 -7.61 5.00
N THR A 54 4.56 -7.36 6.28
CA THR A 54 3.55 -7.35 7.34
C THR A 54 2.52 -6.23 7.10
N ALA A 55 2.99 -5.04 6.77
CA ALA A 55 2.12 -3.91 6.44
C ALA A 55 1.32 -4.15 5.15
N LEU A 56 1.92 -4.77 4.14
CA LEU A 56 1.21 -5.14 2.91
C LEU A 56 0.10 -6.16 3.20
N ARG A 57 0.37 -7.20 3.98
CA ARG A 57 -0.64 -8.19 4.40
C ARG A 57 -1.83 -7.52 5.11
N MET A 58 -1.53 -6.61 6.03
CA MET A 58 -2.53 -5.86 6.79
C MET A 58 -3.42 -5.02 5.86
N THR A 59 -2.81 -4.11 5.11
CA THR A 59 -3.54 -3.20 4.20
C THR A 59 -4.27 -3.93 3.09
N SER A 60 -3.72 -5.03 2.56
CA SER A 60 -4.41 -5.87 1.57
C SER A 60 -5.68 -6.51 2.16
N SER A 61 -5.61 -6.99 3.41
CA SER A 61 -6.79 -7.53 4.09
C SER A 61 -7.84 -6.46 4.36
N GLU A 62 -7.43 -5.24 4.71
CA GLU A 62 -8.35 -4.11 4.94
C GLU A 62 -9.05 -3.65 3.64
N LEU A 63 -8.41 -3.85 2.50
CA LEU A 63 -8.98 -3.63 1.17
C LEU A 63 -9.86 -4.80 0.67
N GLY A 64 -9.99 -5.88 1.45
CA GLY A 64 -10.83 -7.03 1.12
C GLY A 64 -10.17 -8.09 0.22
N PHE A 65 -8.85 -8.04 0.03
CA PHE A 65 -8.12 -9.10 -0.69
C PHE A 65 -7.96 -10.37 0.16
N PRO A 66 -7.78 -11.55 -0.48
CA PRO A 66 -7.41 -12.77 0.22
C PRO A 66 -6.15 -12.57 1.06
N SER A 67 -6.07 -13.30 2.18
CA SER A 67 -4.89 -13.24 3.04
C SER A 67 -3.64 -13.70 2.29
N LEU A 68 -2.68 -12.79 2.18
CA LEU A 68 -1.35 -13.09 1.66
C LEU A 68 -0.60 -14.07 2.59
N PRO A 69 0.33 -14.88 2.05
CA PRO A 69 1.18 -15.79 2.82
C PRO A 69 1.91 -15.10 3.97
N GLU A 70 2.25 -15.84 5.01
CA GLU A 70 2.88 -15.28 6.21
C GLU A 70 4.24 -14.63 5.93
N GLN A 71 5.02 -15.26 5.07
CA GLN A 71 6.34 -14.78 4.65
C GLN A 71 6.29 -14.32 3.19
N PRO A 72 7.06 -13.29 2.82
CA PRO A 72 7.21 -12.92 1.42
C PRO A 72 7.87 -14.07 0.66
N PRO A 73 7.54 -14.25 -0.64
CA PRO A 73 8.33 -15.14 -1.48
C PRO A 73 9.77 -14.65 -1.60
N THR A 74 10.71 -15.54 -1.96
CA THR A 74 12.04 -15.12 -2.37
C THR A 74 12.03 -14.54 -3.79
N GLN A 75 13.07 -13.80 -4.16
CA GLN A 75 13.21 -13.27 -5.51
C GLN A 75 13.32 -14.39 -6.56
N GLU A 76 13.93 -15.53 -6.21
CA GLU A 76 14.02 -16.71 -7.08
C GLU A 76 12.65 -17.33 -7.28
N GLN A 77 11.86 -17.48 -6.20
CA GLN A 77 10.49 -17.98 -6.28
C GLN A 77 9.64 -17.10 -7.19
N LEU A 78 9.71 -15.77 -7.00
CA LEU A 78 8.99 -14.80 -7.81
C LEU A 78 9.37 -14.87 -9.31
N LYS A 79 10.64 -15.14 -9.63
CA LYS A 79 11.09 -15.30 -11.03
C LYS A 79 10.67 -16.63 -11.65
N SER A 80 10.56 -17.69 -10.84
CA SER A 80 10.26 -19.04 -11.32
C SER A 80 8.77 -19.36 -11.39
N ASP A 81 7.94 -18.62 -10.66
CA ASP A 81 6.50 -18.84 -10.58
C ASP A 81 5.75 -17.68 -11.24
N GLU A 82 5.32 -17.91 -12.48
CA GLU A 82 4.60 -16.92 -13.28
C GLU A 82 3.29 -16.49 -12.63
N LYS A 83 2.57 -17.40 -11.96
CA LYS A 83 1.30 -17.09 -11.33
C LYS A 83 1.51 -16.17 -10.12
N LEU A 84 2.45 -16.52 -9.25
CA LEU A 84 2.83 -15.68 -8.12
C LEU A 84 3.24 -14.27 -8.57
N MET A 85 4.00 -14.19 -9.66
CA MET A 85 4.41 -12.92 -10.25
C MET A 85 3.20 -12.10 -10.75
N GLN A 86 2.28 -12.73 -11.48
CA GLN A 86 1.07 -12.07 -11.99
C GLN A 86 0.15 -11.60 -10.85
N ASP A 87 -0.02 -12.42 -9.82
CA ASP A 87 -0.84 -12.09 -8.64
C ASP A 87 -0.25 -10.88 -7.90
N LEU A 88 1.08 -10.86 -7.71
CA LEU A 88 1.76 -9.75 -7.05
C LEU A 88 1.76 -8.47 -7.91
N HIS A 89 1.91 -8.60 -9.23
CA HIS A 89 1.76 -7.48 -10.18
C HIS A 89 0.35 -6.88 -10.12
N HIS A 90 -0.67 -7.74 -10.14
CA HIS A 90 -2.06 -7.33 -10.08
C HIS A 90 -2.36 -6.54 -8.80
N LEU A 91 -1.95 -7.08 -7.65
CA LEU A 91 -2.13 -6.42 -6.37
C LEU A 91 -1.37 -5.10 -6.30
N LEU A 92 -0.07 -5.08 -6.58
CA LEU A 92 0.78 -3.91 -6.31
C LEU A 92 0.64 -2.81 -7.37
N LEU A 93 0.54 -3.19 -8.65
CA LEU A 93 0.70 -2.30 -9.78
C LEU A 93 -0.59 -2.09 -10.59
N LYS A 94 -1.46 -3.11 -10.74
CA LYS A 94 -2.73 -2.91 -11.46
C LYS A 94 -3.79 -2.28 -10.56
N THR A 95 -3.86 -2.71 -9.30
CA THR A 95 -4.86 -2.24 -8.33
C THR A 95 -4.52 -0.86 -7.77
N GLN A 96 -5.53 0.02 -7.72
CA GLN A 96 -5.44 1.29 -7.04
C GLN A 96 -6.74 1.70 -6.36
N ILE A 97 -6.62 2.51 -5.31
CA ILE A 97 -7.76 3.19 -4.67
C ILE A 97 -8.12 4.42 -5.51
N SER A 98 -9.35 4.51 -6.00
CA SER A 98 -9.90 5.69 -6.70
C SER A 98 -10.50 6.69 -5.71
N GLU A 99 -11.31 6.23 -4.76
CA GLU A 99 -11.97 7.03 -3.73
C GLU A 99 -11.78 6.36 -2.37
N GLY A 100 -11.77 7.13 -1.28
CA GLY A 100 -11.72 6.61 0.09
C GLY A 100 -10.87 7.46 1.02
N LYS A 101 -10.30 6.85 2.05
CA LYS A 101 -9.38 7.54 2.97
C LYS A 101 -8.31 6.62 3.55
N LEU A 102 -7.21 7.20 4.00
CA LEU A 102 -6.18 6.54 4.79
C LEU A 102 -6.20 7.10 6.20
N VAL A 103 -6.22 6.24 7.21
CA VAL A 103 -6.30 6.63 8.62
C VAL A 103 -4.99 6.30 9.32
N CYS A 104 -4.42 7.26 10.05
CA CYS A 104 -3.23 7.04 10.87
C CYS A 104 -3.56 6.20 12.11
N GLY A 105 -2.84 5.09 12.32
CA GLY A 105 -2.99 4.24 13.52
C GLY A 105 -2.61 4.94 14.83
N ASN A 106 -1.70 5.92 14.77
CA ASN A 106 -1.23 6.67 15.95
C ASN A 106 -2.15 7.84 16.35
N CYS A 107 -2.50 8.73 15.41
CA CYS A 107 -3.22 9.97 15.72
C CYS A 107 -4.67 10.03 15.21
N GLY A 108 -5.10 9.04 14.44
CA GLY A 108 -6.46 8.99 13.86
C GLY A 108 -6.72 10.01 12.76
N HIS A 109 -5.72 10.77 12.30
CA HIS A 109 -5.90 11.72 11.19
C HIS A 109 -6.27 10.97 9.89
N GLU A 110 -7.23 11.52 9.16
CA GLU A 110 -7.77 10.94 7.93
C GLU A 110 -7.26 11.71 6.71
N TYR A 111 -6.58 11.01 5.80
CA TYR A 111 -6.13 11.52 4.51
C TYR A 111 -7.10 11.05 3.43
N HIS A 112 -7.90 11.96 2.88
CA HIS A 112 -8.88 11.61 1.85
C HIS A 112 -8.20 11.33 0.50
N ILE A 113 -8.70 10.32 -0.20
CA ILE A 113 -8.32 9.98 -1.57
C ILE A 113 -9.50 10.31 -2.46
N LYS A 114 -9.25 11.11 -3.50
CA LYS A 114 -10.22 11.44 -4.55
C LYS A 114 -9.56 11.34 -5.91
N GLU A 115 -10.23 10.70 -6.87
CA GLU A 115 -9.72 10.46 -8.23
C GLU A 115 -8.29 9.86 -8.22
N GLY A 116 -8.05 8.99 -7.24
CA GLY A 116 -6.78 8.32 -7.04
C GLY A 116 -5.65 9.17 -6.46
N ILE A 117 -5.93 10.40 -6.00
CA ILE A 117 -4.96 11.33 -5.40
C ILE A 117 -5.25 11.47 -3.91
N ALA A 118 -4.28 11.09 -3.07
CA ALA A 118 -4.35 11.27 -1.63
C ALA A 118 -3.96 12.70 -1.22
N ASN A 119 -4.79 13.36 -0.43
CA ASN A 119 -4.52 14.70 0.11
C ASN A 119 -3.77 14.62 1.44
N PHE A 120 -2.49 15.02 1.42
CA PHE A 120 -1.61 15.10 2.60
C PHE A 120 -1.39 16.54 3.10
N LEU A 121 -2.21 17.49 2.66
CA LEU A 121 -2.15 18.86 3.18
C LEU A 121 -2.66 18.89 4.62
N LEU A 122 -1.82 19.38 5.52
CA LEU A 122 -2.12 19.50 6.93
C LEU A 122 -2.49 20.94 7.30
N PRO A 123 -3.44 21.14 8.24
CA PRO A 123 -3.61 22.40 8.94
C PRO A 123 -2.30 22.86 9.59
N SER A 124 -2.08 24.16 9.67
CA SER A 124 -0.84 24.77 10.18
C SER A 124 -0.43 24.32 11.59
N HIS A 125 -1.38 23.90 12.43
CA HIS A 125 -1.12 23.45 13.80
C HIS A 125 -0.67 21.97 13.90
N LEU A 126 -0.67 21.21 12.79
CA LEU A 126 -0.24 19.80 12.76
C LEU A 126 1.15 19.59 12.11
N VAL A 127 1.80 20.67 11.67
CA VAL A 127 3.07 20.68 10.91
C VAL A 127 4.31 20.90 11.79
#